data_AF-A0A950XNA3-F1
#
_entry.id   AF-A0A950XNA3-F1
#
_cell.length_a   1.000
_cell.length_b   1.000
_cell.length_c   1.000
_cell.angle_alpha   90.00
_cell.angle_beta   90.00
_cell.angle_gamma   90.00
#
_symmetry.space_group_name_H-M   'P 1'
#
loop_
_entity.id
_entity.type
_entity.pdbx_description
1 polymer ?
#
loop_
_entity_poly.entity_id
_entity_poly.type
_entity_poly.pdbx_seq_one_letter_code
_entity_poly.pdbx_strand_id
1 'polypeptide(L)'
;MRCNGVVSSAAGLVPFGHLGWGYRDRDEFVARAADYLADGLKTNQRMEYVGDGSREALGAELADIGFSEGLRSGRIRVTPIDDFYEFN
;
A
#
# COMPACT_ATOMS: atom_id res chain seq x y z
N MET A 1 -15.29 4.28 -19.38
CA MET A 1 -14.25 3.73 -20.27
C MET A 1 -13.10 3.28 -19.38
N ARG A 2 -12.72 1.99 -19.40
CA ARG A 2 -11.56 1.49 -18.62
C ARG A 2 -10.29 1.86 -19.39
N CYS A 3 -9.49 2.77 -18.87
CA CYS A 3 -8.18 3.10 -19.43
C CYS A 3 -7.16 2.04 -18.98
N ASN A 4 -6.41 1.45 -19.91
CA ASN A 4 -5.25 0.62 -19.63
C ASN A 4 -3.98 1.34 -20.13
N GLY A 5 -2.86 1.10 -19.46
CA GLY A 5 -1.60 1.76 -19.77
C GLY A 5 -0.46 1.26 -18.89
N VAL A 6 0.77 1.59 -19.26
CA VAL A 6 1.97 1.32 -18.45
C VAL A 6 2.36 2.61 -17.74
N VAL A 7 2.55 2.51 -16.42
CA VAL A 7 2.95 3.64 -15.56
C VAL A 7 4.32 3.38 -14.97
N SER A 8 5.07 4.45 -14.69
CA SER A 8 6.40 4.37 -14.05
C SER A 8 6.34 4.66 -12.54
N SER A 9 5.18 4.98 -12.00
CA SER A 9 4.94 5.24 -10.57
C SER A 9 3.57 4.72 -10.16
N ALA A 10 3.42 4.38 -8.89
CA ALA A 10 2.13 4.02 -8.29
C ALA A 10 1.32 5.24 -7.81
N ALA A 11 1.88 6.46 -7.88
CA ALA A 11 1.18 7.70 -7.55
C ALA A 11 0.26 8.20 -8.68
N GLY A 12 -0.70 9.06 -8.35
CA GLY A 12 -1.56 9.75 -9.31
C GLY A 12 -2.69 8.88 -9.86
N LEU A 13 -3.03 7.78 -9.20
CA LEU A 13 -4.16 6.96 -9.58
C LEU A 13 -5.47 7.67 -9.23
N VAL A 14 -6.40 7.68 -10.17
CA VAL A 14 -7.74 8.23 -9.96
C VAL A 14 -8.52 7.38 -8.93
N PRO A 15 -9.50 7.96 -8.23
CA PRO A 15 -10.41 7.18 -7.39
C PRO A 15 -10.98 5.98 -8.15
N PHE A 16 -11.02 4.81 -7.50
CA PHE A 16 -11.43 3.53 -8.09
C PHE A 16 -10.53 2.99 -9.22
N GLY A 17 -9.35 3.57 -9.43
CA GLY A 17 -8.30 3.00 -10.27
C GLY A 17 -7.73 1.71 -9.67
N HIS A 18 -7.30 0.80 -10.53
CA HIS A 18 -6.60 -0.42 -10.13
C HIS A 18 -5.27 -0.50 -10.88
N LEU A 19 -4.21 -0.82 -10.15
CA LEU A 19 -2.86 -0.98 -10.68
C LEU A 19 -2.31 -2.30 -10.17
N GLY A 20 -1.98 -3.20 -11.11
CA GLY A 20 -1.09 -4.33 -10.83
C GLY A 20 0.35 -3.90 -11.11
N TRP A 21 1.24 -4.08 -10.15
CA TRP A 21 2.66 -3.77 -10.30
C TRP A 21 3.50 -5.03 -10.14
N GLY A 22 4.22 -5.43 -11.20
CA GLY A 22 5.24 -6.46 -11.11
C GLY A 22 6.54 -5.85 -10.59
N TYR A 23 7.19 -6.50 -9.62
CA TYR A 23 8.43 -6.05 -9.00
C TYR A 23 9.48 -7.16 -9.06
N ARG A 24 10.77 -6.80 -9.11
CA ARG A 24 11.86 -7.78 -9.19
C ARG A 24 12.28 -8.29 -7.81
N ASP A 25 12.21 -7.42 -6.81
CA ASP A 25 12.62 -7.69 -5.44
C ASP A 25 11.73 -6.93 -4.44
N ARG A 26 11.95 -7.20 -3.15
CA ARG A 26 11.15 -6.61 -2.07
C ARG A 26 11.37 -5.11 -1.95
N ASP A 27 12.58 -4.62 -2.20
CA ASP A 27 12.90 -3.19 -2.11
C ASP A 27 12.15 -2.39 -3.18
N GLU A 28 12.05 -2.93 -4.41
CA GLU A 28 11.25 -2.35 -5.47
C GLU A 28 9.76 -2.33 -5.11
N PHE A 29 9.25 -3.42 -4.54
CA PHE A 29 7.87 -3.46 -4.05
C PHE A 29 7.61 -2.38 -2.99
N VAL A 30 8.46 -2.29 -1.97
CA VAL A 30 8.35 -1.33 -0.87
C VAL A 30 8.40 0.11 -1.39
N ALA A 31 9.29 0.42 -2.33
CA ALA A 31 9.37 1.74 -2.95
C ALA A 31 8.07 2.13 -3.67
N ARG A 32 7.45 1.19 -4.40
CA ARG A 32 6.19 1.44 -5.10
C ARG A 32 4.99 1.49 -4.16
N ALA A 33 4.99 0.68 -3.10
CA ALA A 33 3.99 0.77 -2.03
C ALA A 33 4.06 2.13 -1.32
N ALA A 34 5.27 2.63 -1.05
CA ALA A 34 5.48 3.95 -0.45
C ALA A 34 4.96 5.08 -1.34
N ASP A 35 5.20 5.02 -2.67
CA ASP A 35 4.64 5.98 -3.63
C ASP A 35 3.09 6.05 -3.53
N TYR A 36 2.45 4.88 -3.49
CA TYR A 36 0.99 4.76 -3.39
C TYR A 36 0.44 5.27 -2.06
N LEU A 37 1.06 4.88 -0.94
CA LEU A 37 0.67 5.31 0.40
C LEU A 37 0.82 6.83 0.56
N ALA A 38 1.95 7.39 0.11
CA ALA A 38 2.21 8.82 0.20
C ALA A 38 1.18 9.64 -0.60
N ASP A 39 0.84 9.21 -1.80
CA ASP A 39 -0.16 9.89 -2.64
C ASP A 39 -1.56 9.82 -2.03
N GLY A 40 -1.98 8.65 -1.54
CA GLY A 40 -3.25 8.48 -0.84
C GLY A 40 -3.34 9.36 0.41
N LEU A 41 -2.29 9.40 1.22
CA LEU A 41 -2.25 10.27 2.40
C LEU A 41 -2.28 11.76 2.03
N LYS A 42 -1.57 12.17 0.97
CA LYS A 42 -1.58 13.56 0.47
C LYS A 42 -2.97 13.97 -0.03
N THR A 43 -3.73 13.03 -0.58
CA THR A 43 -5.11 13.23 -1.06
C THR A 43 -6.17 12.98 0.01
N ASN A 44 -5.76 12.92 1.28
CA ASN A 44 -6.62 12.72 2.46
C ASN A 44 -7.43 11.40 2.45
N GLN A 45 -6.91 10.37 1.80
CA GLN A 45 -7.47 9.03 1.83
C GLN A 45 -7.04 8.28 3.10
N ARG A 46 -7.80 7.22 3.42
CA ARG A 46 -7.42 6.19 4.37
C ARG A 46 -6.86 5.01 3.59
N MET A 47 -5.74 4.48 4.06
CA MET A 47 -5.01 3.42 3.38
C MET A 47 -5.15 2.11 4.13
N GLU A 48 -5.27 1.03 3.38
CA GLU A 48 -5.19 -0.34 3.89
C GLU A 48 -3.96 -0.98 3.25
N TYR A 49 -3.03 -1.44 4.09
CA TYR A 49 -1.83 -2.15 3.67
C TYR A 49 -2.00 -3.62 3.99
N VAL A 50 -2.07 -4.45 2.95
CA VAL A 50 -2.27 -5.89 3.06
C VAL A 50 -1.04 -6.60 2.57
N GLY A 51 -0.56 -7.58 3.32
CA GLY A 51 0.64 -8.32 2.97
C GLY A 51 0.74 -9.64 3.70
N ASP A 52 1.67 -10.47 3.25
CA ASP A 52 2.06 -11.69 3.94
C ASP A 52 2.89 -11.36 5.18
N GLY A 53 2.65 -12.06 6.28
CA GLY A 53 3.28 -11.85 7.58
C GLY A 53 2.36 -11.30 8.66
N SER A 54 2.90 -11.20 9.88
CA SER A 54 2.13 -10.72 11.03
C SER A 54 1.84 -9.22 10.92
N ARG A 55 0.78 -8.78 11.60
CA ARG A 55 0.40 -7.37 11.66
C ARG A 55 1.51 -6.50 12.22
N GLU A 56 2.26 -7.01 13.20
CA GLU A 56 3.40 -6.34 13.83
C GLU A 56 4.56 -6.20 12.86
N ALA A 57 4.89 -7.27 12.11
CA ALA A 57 5.98 -7.25 11.14
C ALA A 57 5.71 -6.25 10.00
N LEU A 58 4.48 -6.28 9.45
CA LEU A 58 4.05 -5.33 8.42
C LEU A 58 3.98 -3.89 8.95
N GLY A 59 3.55 -3.71 10.20
CA GLY A 59 3.56 -2.41 10.87
C GLY A 59 4.98 -1.85 11.07
N ALA A 60 5.93 -2.70 11.44
CA ALA A 60 7.34 -2.34 11.58
C ALA A 60 7.95 -1.94 10.22
N GLU A 61 7.70 -2.72 9.16
CA GLU A 61 8.15 -2.40 7.80
C GLU A 61 7.67 -0.99 7.36
N LEU A 62 6.39 -0.67 7.59
CA LEU A 62 5.85 0.65 7.27
C LEU A 62 6.44 1.77 8.15
N ALA A 63 6.73 1.49 9.42
CA ALA A 63 7.37 2.45 10.30
C ALA A 63 8.80 2.77 9.84
N ASP A 64 9.57 1.75 9.45
CA ASP A 64 10.97 1.88 9.00
C ASP A 64 11.10 2.73 7.73
N ILE A 65 10.09 2.69 6.86
CA ILE A 65 10.05 3.51 5.63
C ILE A 65 9.35 4.87 5.80
N GLY A 66 9.00 5.25 7.03
CA GLY A 66 8.59 6.61 7.37
C GLY A 66 7.08 6.85 7.54
N PHE A 67 6.26 5.79 7.65
CA PHE A 67 4.81 5.91 7.82
C PHE A 67 4.30 5.77 9.26
N SER A 68 5.18 5.91 10.27
CA SER A 68 4.82 5.77 11.70
C SER A 68 3.66 6.67 12.11
N GLU A 69 3.58 7.90 11.60
CA GLU A 69 2.48 8.83 11.87
C GLU A 69 1.15 8.38 11.23
N GLY A 70 1.21 7.83 10.02
CA GLY A 70 0.05 7.26 9.34
C GLY A 70 -0.54 6.08 10.11
N LEU A 71 0.33 5.24 10.68
CA LEU A 71 -0.05 4.14 11.57
C LEU A 71 -0.65 4.66 12.88
N ARG A 72 0.04 5.57 13.57
CA ARG A 72 -0.37 6.12 14.87
C ARG A 72 -1.72 6.84 14.79
N SER A 73 -1.96 7.57 13.70
CA SER A 73 -3.22 8.28 13.46
C SER A 73 -4.36 7.38 12.98
N GLY A 74 -4.08 6.11 12.67
CA GLY A 74 -5.05 5.18 12.08
C GLY A 74 -5.43 5.49 10.64
N ARG A 75 -4.69 6.39 9.98
CA ARG A 75 -4.86 6.71 8.55
C ARG A 75 -4.31 5.62 7.64
N ILE A 76 -3.39 4.81 8.13
CA ILE A 76 -2.96 3.55 7.54
C ILE A 76 -3.37 2.43 8.49
N ARG A 77 -4.09 1.45 7.95
CA ARG A 77 -4.33 0.16 8.60
C ARG A 77 -3.47 -0.89 7.95
N VAL A 78 -3.08 -1.87 8.74
CA VAL A 78 -2.27 -3.00 8.31
C VAL A 78 -3.08 -4.25 8.57
N THR A 79 -3.30 -5.10 7.58
CA THR A 79 -4.04 -6.35 7.72
C THR A 79 -3.25 -7.49 7.08
N PRO A 80 -2.91 -8.56 7.85
CA PRO A 80 -2.34 -9.78 7.27
C PRO A 80 -3.21 -10.33 6.14
N ILE A 81 -2.60 -10.92 5.12
CA ILE A 81 -3.33 -11.43 3.96
C ILE A 81 -4.36 -12.51 4.35
N ASP A 82 -4.03 -13.35 5.33
CA ASP A 82 -4.91 -14.40 5.86
C ASP A 82 -6.14 -13.82 6.58
N ASP A 83 -6.02 -12.62 7.15
CA ASP A 83 -7.15 -11.89 7.77
C ASP A 83 -7.97 -11.11 6.73
N PHE A 84 -7.37 -10.81 5.57
CA PHE A 84 -7.98 -9.95 4.56
C PHE A 84 -8.81 -10.73 3.54
N TYR A 85 -8.32 -11.91 3.14
CA TYR A 85 -9.04 -12.81 2.25
C TYR A 85 -9.56 -14.00 3.06
N GLU A 86 -10.88 -14.04 3.30
CA GLU A 86 -11.53 -15.25 3.79
C GLU A 86 -11.61 -16.28 2.66
N PHE A 87 -10.67 -17.24 2.64
CA PHE A 87 -10.79 -18.43 1.80
C PHE A 87 -11.69 -19.45 2.49
N ASN A 88 -13.00 -19.19 2.49
CA ASN A 88 -14.03 -20.14 2.93
C ASN A 88 -14.60 -20.93 1.74
#